data_AF-A0A937U123-F1
#
_entry.id   AF-A0A937U123-F1
#
_cell.length_a   1.000
_cell.length_b   1.000
_cell.length_c   1.000
_cell.angle_alpha   90.00
_cell.angle_beta   90.00
_cell.angle_gamma   90.00
#
_symmetry.space_group_name_H-M   'P 1'
#
loop_
_entity.id
_entity.type
_entity.pdbx_description
1 polymer ?
#
loop_
_entity_poly.entity_id
_entity_poly.type
_entity_poly.pdbx_seq_one_letter_code
_entity_poly.pdbx_strand_id
1 'polypeptide(L)'
;MSGKSSVLFICQHNSGRSQMAEAYLKKLAGDFLEVESAGLEPAETVNPLVVKVMEEEGFDLSSKKPQSVFELFKTGRLFSQVITVCYDSESKCPVFPGITKRWHWPQNFPEGSFSFKELISK
;
A
#
# COMPACT_ATOMS: atom_id res chain seq x y z
N MET A 1 0.21 -16.40 21.12
CA MET A 1 0.64 -16.32 19.71
C MET A 1 0.38 -14.90 19.24
N SER A 2 1.35 -13.99 19.42
CA SER A 2 1.19 -12.62 18.91
C SER A 2 1.40 -12.68 17.40
N GLY A 3 0.31 -12.73 16.63
CA GLY A 3 0.37 -12.71 15.17
C GLY A 3 1.17 -11.48 14.71
N LYS A 4 1.95 -11.62 13.63
CA LYS A 4 2.70 -10.49 13.05
C LYS A 4 1.73 -9.34 12.77
N SER A 5 2.11 -8.12 13.14
CA SER A 5 1.29 -6.94 12.86
C SER A 5 1.19 -6.75 11.34
N SER A 6 -0.03 -6.68 10.82
CA SER A 6 -0.31 -6.52 9.39
C SER A 6 -0.62 -5.07 9.03
N VAL A 7 -0.06 -4.58 7.94
CA VAL A 7 -0.19 -3.21 7.42
C VAL A 7 -0.76 -3.26 6.01
N LEU A 8 -1.82 -2.49 5.75
CA LEU A 8 -2.46 -2.37 4.44
C LEU A 8 -2.35 -0.94 3.91
N PHE A 9 -1.73 -0.78 2.74
CA PHE A 9 -1.71 0.48 2.00
C PHE A 9 -2.85 0.56 1.00
N ILE A 10 -3.64 1.64 1.06
CA ILE A 10 -4.80 1.83 0.19
C ILE A 10 -4.63 3.08 -0.65
N CYS A 11 -4.81 2.92 -1.96
CA CYS A 11 -4.96 4.04 -2.88
C CYS A 11 -6.16 3.80 -3.80
N GLN A 12 -6.39 4.68 -4.79
CA GLN A 12 -7.50 4.49 -5.72
C GLN A 12 -7.30 3.25 -6.60
N HIS A 13 -6.20 3.20 -7.36
CA HIS A 13 -6.03 2.19 -8.42
C HIS A 13 -5.10 1.02 -8.10
N ASN A 14 -4.41 1.05 -6.96
CA ASN A 14 -3.36 0.07 -6.60
C ASN A 14 -2.30 -0.18 -7.67
N SER A 15 -2.02 0.82 -8.50
CA SER A 15 -1.08 0.74 -9.62
C SER A 15 0.20 1.56 -9.41
N GLY A 16 0.31 2.33 -8.32
CA GLY A 16 1.47 3.20 -8.10
C GLY A 16 1.88 3.32 -6.65
N ARG A 17 1.53 4.44 -6.01
CA ARG A 17 1.97 4.79 -4.64
C ARG A 17 1.86 3.65 -3.63
N SER A 18 0.73 2.95 -3.60
CA SER A 18 0.53 1.85 -2.64
C SER A 18 1.41 0.63 -2.93
N GLN A 19 1.72 0.34 -4.20
CA GLN A 19 2.64 -0.75 -4.59
C GLN A 19 4.08 -0.42 -4.17
N MET A 20 4.47 0.84 -4.37
CA MET A 20 5.78 1.33 -3.94
C MET A 20 5.90 1.29 -2.42
N ALA A 21 4.89 1.77 -1.71
CA ALA A 21 4.80 1.73 -0.25
C ALA A 21 4.94 0.31 0.30
N GLU A 22 4.21 -0.65 -0.28
CA GLU A 22 4.28 -2.05 0.08
C GLU A 22 5.71 -2.60 -0.07
N ALA A 23 6.33 -2.38 -1.22
CA ALA A 23 7.67 -2.89 -1.50
C ALA A 23 8.73 -2.31 -0.54
N TYR A 24 8.72 -1.00 -0.32
CA TYR A 24 9.66 -0.36 0.61
C TYR A 24 9.47 -0.86 2.04
N LEU A 25 8.24 -0.87 2.55
CA LEU A 25 8.00 -1.30 3.93
C LEU A 25 8.28 -2.80 4.10
N LYS A 26 7.99 -3.62 3.10
CA LYS A 26 8.32 -5.05 3.11
C LYS A 26 9.84 -5.27 3.15
N LYS A 27 10.64 -4.45 2.46
CA LYS A 27 12.11 -4.52 2.56
C LYS A 27 12.65 -4.06 3.91
N LEU A 28 12.03 -3.04 4.51
CA LEU A 28 12.48 -2.49 5.79
C LEU A 28 12.04 -3.31 7.00
N ALA A 29 10.85 -3.91 6.95
CA ALA A 29 10.20 -4.50 8.13
C ALA A 29 9.45 -5.83 7.84
N GLY A 30 9.62 -6.43 6.67
CA GLY A 30 8.89 -7.65 6.27
C GLY A 30 9.17 -8.89 7.14
N ASP A 31 10.27 -8.90 7.89
CA ASP A 31 10.55 -9.95 8.87
C ASP A 31 9.59 -9.88 10.07
N PHE A 32 9.14 -8.66 10.43
CA PHE A 32 8.33 -8.37 11.60
C PHE A 32 6.86 -8.08 11.28
N LEU A 33 6.58 -7.58 10.07
CA LEU A 33 5.27 -7.12 9.63
C LEU A 33 4.82 -7.85 8.36
N GLU A 34 3.52 -8.12 8.26
CA GLU A 34 2.92 -8.47 6.98
C GLU A 34 2.47 -7.19 6.29
N VAL A 35 2.91 -6.95 5.06
CA VAL A 35 2.62 -5.71 4.34
C VAL A 35 1.92 -6.04 3.03
N GLU A 36 0.79 -5.37 2.80
CA GLU A 36 -0.03 -5.53 1.61
C GLU A 36 -0.50 -4.17 1.10
N SER A 37 -0.93 -4.12 -0.16
CA SER A 37 -1.56 -2.94 -0.73
C SER A 37 -2.81 -3.27 -1.53
N ALA A 38 -3.81 -2.39 -1.51
CA ALA A 38 -5.07 -2.57 -2.24
C ALA A 38 -5.60 -1.26 -2.84
N GLY A 39 -6.57 -1.41 -3.73
CA GLY A 39 -7.20 -0.34 -4.50
C GLY A 39 -8.70 -0.33 -4.32
N LEU A 40 -9.31 0.85 -4.29
CA LEU A 40 -10.77 0.99 -4.34
C LEU A 40 -11.31 0.59 -5.71
N GLU A 41 -10.61 1.01 -6.76
CA GLU A 41 -10.92 0.79 -8.17
C GLU A 41 -9.63 0.26 -8.82
N PRO A 42 -9.21 -0.98 -8.53
CA PRO A 42 -7.92 -1.48 -8.98
C PRO A 42 -7.78 -1.42 -10.51
N ALA A 43 -6.65 -0.90 -10.99
CA ALA A 43 -6.33 -0.94 -12.41
C ALA A 43 -6.04 -2.39 -12.86
N GLU A 44 -5.99 -2.61 -14.18
CA GLU A 44 -5.63 -3.94 -14.70
C GLU A 44 -4.17 -4.30 -14.44
N THR A 45 -3.27 -3.30 -14.45
CA THR A 45 -1.82 -3.48 -14.30
C THR A 45 -1.20 -2.40 -13.42
N VAL A 46 -0.04 -2.72 -12.85
CA VAL A 46 0.81 -1.72 -12.18
C VAL A 46 1.33 -0.73 -13.22
N ASN A 47 1.41 0.55 -12.87
CA ASN A 47 1.89 1.59 -13.76
C ASN A 47 3.32 1.23 -14.24
N PRO A 48 3.57 1.13 -15.56
CA PRO A 48 4.88 0.76 -16.09
C PRO A 48 6.01 1.70 -15.63
N LEU A 49 5.73 2.99 -15.43
CA LEU A 49 6.71 3.94 -14.90
C LEU A 49 7.09 3.59 -13.46
N VAL A 50 6.13 3.14 -12.66
CA VAL A 50 6.37 2.71 -11.28
C VAL A 50 7.19 1.43 -11.25
N VAL A 51 6.89 0.47 -12.15
CA VAL A 51 7.72 -0.75 -12.29
C VAL A 51 9.16 -0.37 -12.63
N LYS A 52 9.36 0.50 -13.63
CA LYS A 52 10.70 0.94 -14.05
C LYS A 52 11.47 1.64 -12.93
N VAL A 53 10.85 2.61 -12.24
CA VAL A 53 11.49 3.35 -11.13
C VAL A 53 11.84 2.41 -9.97
N MET A 54 10.97 1.45 -9.67
CA MET A 54 11.19 0.51 -8.59
C MET A 54 12.26 -0.52 -8.94
N GLU A 55 12.36 -0.92 -10.21
CA GLU A 55 13.42 -1.78 -10.72
C GLU A 55 14.79 -1.10 -10.59
N GLU A 56 14.89 0.19 -10.91
CA GLU A 56 16.10 1.02 -10.70
C GLU A 56 16.52 1.05 -9.21
N GLU A 57 15.56 0.99 -8.29
CA GLU A 57 15.77 0.93 -6.83
C GLU A 57 16.01 -0.51 -6.29
N GLY A 58 16.01 -1.50 -7.18
CA GLY A 58 16.26 -2.91 -6.86
C GLY A 58 15.02 -3.67 -6.35
N PHE A 59 13.82 -3.25 -6.73
CA PHE A 59 12.56 -3.93 -6.43
C PHE A 59 11.88 -4.42 -7.71
N ASP A 60 11.56 -5.71 -7.77
CA ASP A 60 10.76 -6.26 -8.87
C ASP A 60 9.25 -6.14 -8.56
N LEU A 61 8.56 -5.27 -9.29
CA LEU A 61 7.10 -5.13 -9.26
C LEU A 61 6.41 -5.70 -10.51
N SER A 62 7.15 -6.31 -11.45
CA SER A 62 6.61 -6.77 -12.73
C SER A 62 5.54 -7.86 -12.58
N SER A 63 5.66 -8.69 -11.54
CA SER A 63 4.72 -9.77 -11.21
C SER A 63 3.55 -9.32 -10.33
N LYS A 64 3.55 -8.07 -9.86
CA LYS A 64 2.49 -7.55 -9.00
C LYS A 64 1.23 -7.27 -9.81
N LYS A 65 0.09 -7.60 -9.22
CA LYS A 65 -1.23 -7.29 -9.76
C LYS A 65 -1.96 -6.35 -8.81
N PRO A 66 -2.61 -5.30 -9.32
CA PRO A 66 -3.50 -4.50 -8.49
C PRO A 66 -4.62 -5.37 -7.90
N GLN A 67 -4.91 -5.20 -6.63
CA GLN A 67 -5.95 -5.94 -5.91
C GLN A 67 -7.03 -5.02 -5.35
N SER A 68 -8.27 -5.51 -5.30
CA SER A 68 -9.42 -4.78 -4.75
C SER A 68 -9.42 -4.83 -3.22
N VAL A 69 -9.58 -3.67 -2.59
CA VAL A 69 -9.78 -3.57 -1.13
C VAL A 69 -11.07 -4.23 -0.69
N PHE A 70 -12.11 -4.23 -1.52
CA PHE A 70 -13.40 -4.85 -1.22
C PHE A 70 -13.31 -6.37 -1.27
N GLU A 71 -12.55 -6.93 -2.21
CA GLU A 71 -12.31 -8.37 -2.25
C GLU A 71 -11.47 -8.82 -1.05
N LEU A 72 -10.41 -8.06 -0.74
CA LEU A 72 -9.59 -8.29 0.44
C LEU A 72 -10.42 -8.23 1.73
N PHE A 73 -11.34 -7.27 1.83
CA PHE A 73 -12.28 -7.18 2.94
C PHE A 73 -13.19 -8.41 3.06
N LYS A 74 -13.74 -8.91 1.95
CA LYS A 74 -14.59 -10.12 1.92
C LYS A 74 -13.87 -11.38 2.41
N THR A 75 -12.54 -11.46 2.26
CA THR A 75 -11.77 -12.60 2.77
C THR A 75 -11.73 -12.67 4.30
N GLY A 76 -12.15 -11.62 5.01
CA GLY A 76 -12.10 -11.55 6.48
C GLY A 76 -10.70 -11.30 7.03
N ARG A 77 -9.77 -10.84 6.19
CA ARG A 77 -8.40 -10.51 6.62
C ARG A 77 -8.39 -9.35 7.61
N LEU A 78 -7.57 -9.50 8.65
CA LEU A 78 -7.42 -8.51 9.70
C LEU A 78 -6.14 -7.71 9.49
N PHE A 79 -6.26 -6.39 9.56
CA PHE A 79 -5.15 -5.46 9.46
C PHE A 79 -4.98 -4.70 10.76
N SER A 80 -3.78 -4.73 11.33
CA SER A 80 -3.45 -3.92 12.51
C SER A 80 -3.36 -2.42 12.17
N GLN A 81 -2.91 -2.11 10.95
CA GLN A 81 -2.80 -0.74 10.46
C GLN A 81 -3.29 -0.63 9.02
N VAL A 82 -4.07 0.41 8.72
CA VAL A 82 -4.53 0.74 7.37
C VAL A 82 -4.09 2.16 7.05
N ILE A 83 -3.31 2.32 5.98
CA ILE A 83 -2.70 3.59 5.58
C ILE A 83 -3.28 3.98 4.22
N THR A 84 -4.01 5.09 4.17
CA THR A 84 -4.55 5.63 2.92
C THR A 84 -3.58 6.69 2.35
N VAL A 85 -3.18 6.54 1.09
CA VAL A 85 -2.15 7.39 0.45
C VAL A 85 -2.70 8.29 -0.66
N CYS A 86 -4.02 8.46 -0.72
CA CYS A 86 -4.75 9.25 -1.71
C CYS A 86 -5.89 10.01 -1.04
N TYR A 87 -6.16 11.23 -1.51
CA TYR A 87 -7.17 12.13 -0.95
C TYR A 87 -8.57 11.50 -0.95
N ASP A 88 -9.00 10.95 -2.09
CA ASP A 88 -10.35 10.36 -2.24
C ASP A 88 -10.49 8.95 -1.66
N SER A 89 -9.43 8.37 -1.09
CA SER A 89 -9.46 6.99 -0.62
C SER A 89 -9.94 6.84 0.81
N GLU A 90 -9.94 7.90 1.62
CA GLU A 90 -10.36 7.82 3.03
C GLU A 90 -11.88 7.59 3.17
N SER A 91 -12.68 8.39 2.46
CA SER A 91 -14.15 8.37 2.56
C SER A 91 -14.78 7.10 1.97
N LYS A 92 -14.12 6.47 1.00
CA LYS A 92 -14.61 5.28 0.28
C LYS A 92 -14.08 3.96 0.85
N CYS A 93 -13.12 4.01 1.79
CA CYS A 93 -12.48 2.81 2.30
C CYS A 93 -13.37 2.03 3.29
N PRO A 94 -13.61 0.73 3.06
CA PRO A 94 -14.40 -0.09 3.98
C PRO A 94 -13.81 -0.10 5.39
N VAL A 95 -14.68 -0.26 6.39
CA VAL A 95 -14.27 -0.38 7.80
C VAL A 95 -13.84 -1.81 8.06
N PHE A 96 -12.53 -2.05 8.08
CA PHE A 96 -11.97 -3.35 8.44
C PHE A 96 -12.32 -3.72 9.90
N PRO A 97 -12.73 -4.96 10.17
CA PRO A 97 -13.03 -5.40 11.53
C PRO A 97 -11.75 -5.53 12.37
N GLY A 98 -11.83 -5.19 13.66
CA GLY A 98 -10.72 -5.33 14.62
C GLY A 98 -10.14 -4.01 15.13
N ILE A 99 -9.06 -4.09 15.93
CA ILE A 99 -8.29 -2.93 16.39
C ILE A 99 -7.36 -2.50 15.25
N THR A 100 -7.90 -1.71 14.32
CA THR A 100 -7.17 -1.20 13.16
C THR A 100 -6.87 0.28 13.36
N LYS A 101 -5.59 0.65 13.46
CA LYS A 101 -5.20 2.06 13.40
C LYS A 101 -5.27 2.55 11.95
N ARG A 102 -6.00 3.63 11.70
CA ARG A 102 -6.11 4.24 10.37
C ARG A 102 -5.23 5.48 10.30
N TRP A 103 -4.39 5.52 9.28
CA TRP A 103 -3.55 6.67 8.97
C TRP A 103 -3.98 7.22 7.61
N HIS A 104 -4.07 8.55 7.51
CA HIS A 104 -4.34 9.25 6.27
C HIS A 104 -3.12 10.09 5.92
N TRP A 105 -2.44 9.72 4.82
CA TRP A 105 -1.28 10.41 4.28
C TRP A 105 -1.58 10.90 2.87
N PRO A 106 -2.40 11.96 2.72
CA PRO A 106 -2.68 12.59 1.45
C PRO A 106 -1.49 13.46 1.04
N GLN A 107 -0.37 12.86 0.69
CA GLN A 107 0.75 13.63 0.18
C GLN A 107 0.45 14.02 -1.28
N ASN A 108 0.44 15.32 -1.57
CA ASN A 108 0.64 15.83 -2.92
C ASN A 108 2.11 15.55 -3.29
N PHE A 109 2.36 14.53 -4.09
CA PHE A 109 3.69 14.26 -4.59
C PHE A 109 3.90 15.11 -5.85
N PRO A 110 4.85 16.07 -5.88
CA PRO A 110 5.28 16.66 -7.14
C PRO A 110 5.93 15.56 -7.98
N GLU A 111 5.58 15.49 -9.26
CA GLU A 111 6.19 14.56 -10.21
C GLU A 111 7.71 14.79 -10.24
N GLY A 112 8.50 13.88 -9.66
CA GLY A 112 9.95 13.85 -9.93
C GLY A 112 10.91 13.75 -8.74
N SER A 113 10.50 13.87 -7.48
CA SER A 113 11.40 13.65 -6.33
C SER A 113 10.85 12.59 -5.39
N PHE A 114 11.20 11.33 -5.65
CA PHE A 114 10.64 10.17 -4.97
C PHE A 114 11.64 9.64 -3.93
N SER A 115 11.37 9.87 -2.63
CA SER A 115 12.07 9.17 -1.55
C SER A 115 11.08 8.65 -0.52
N PHE A 116 10.60 7.42 -0.73
CA PHE A 116 9.74 6.72 0.25
C PHE A 116 10.46 6.46 1.58
N LYS A 117 11.79 6.51 1.60
CA LYS A 117 12.60 6.42 2.83
C LYS A 117 12.26 7.52 3.82
N GLU A 118 12.00 8.74 3.35
CA GLU A 118 11.65 9.87 4.23
C GLU A 118 10.25 9.74 4.83
N LEU A 119 9.34 9.06 4.12
CA LEU A 119 7.95 8.89 4.54
C LEU A 119 7.80 7.81 5.62
N ILE A 120 8.65 6.79 5.59
CA ILE A 120 8.70 5.73 6.62
C ILE A 120 9.51 6.17 7.86
N SER A 121 10.33 7.21 7.74
CA SER A 121 11.16 7.74 8.81
C SER A 121 10.47 8.78 9.71
N LYS A 122 9.20 9.11 9.48
CA LYS A 122 8.39 10.03 10.29
C LYS A 122 7.32 9.27 11.07
#